data_AF-A0A9D6QQ19-F1
#
_entry.id   AF-A0A9D6QQ19-F1
#
_cell.length_a   1.000
_cell.length_b   1.000
_cell.length_c   1.000
_cell.angle_alpha   90.00
_cell.angle_beta   90.00
_cell.angle_gamma   90.00
#
_symmetry.space_group_name_H-M   'P 1'
#
loop_
_entity.id
_entity.type
_entity.pdbx_description
1 polymer ?
#
loop_
_entity_poly.entity_id
_entity_poly.type
_entity_poly.pdbx_seq_one_letter_code
_entity_poly.pdbx_strand_id
1 'polypeptide(L)'
;MRSRFASRLAATMLLALTFSCSSGPSPQSSAPPPAPEQGLSRVVSGAEDSTAAIPGAPDALYRFRFRQVDPASDRFTFQDRELSFYFRPAPDALHFQIENRQDRPVYIQWDRSTFTDADGNTGKLAHSTTTWDDRFRAQADTQIPGLQRYSDYALPLEYLLDPAGGAAQIHRPLFPEDHNAPTYTDRTFGVELAFLVNGRPASYTFHFRVASVIPR
;
A
#
# COMPACT_ATOMS: atom_id res chain seq x y z
N MET A 1 24.42 64.58 16.80
CA MET A 1 23.02 64.96 16.49
C MET A 1 22.13 63.78 16.90
N ARG A 2 21.00 63.92 17.61
CA ARG A 2 19.68 64.48 17.18
C ARG A 2 19.19 63.80 15.87
N SER A 3 17.97 63.27 15.74
CA SER A 3 16.78 63.28 16.62
C SER A 3 15.79 62.13 16.34
N ARG A 4 15.11 61.70 17.42
CA ARG A 4 13.80 61.03 17.57
C ARG A 4 12.76 61.26 16.46
N PHE A 5 11.90 60.26 16.22
CA PHE A 5 10.40 60.26 16.29
C PHE A 5 9.95 58.79 16.03
N ALA A 6 9.17 58.04 16.84
CA ALA A 6 8.13 58.24 17.87
C ALA A 6 6.68 58.22 17.34
N SER A 7 5.82 57.51 18.09
CA SER A 7 4.35 57.36 17.95
C SER A 7 3.84 56.53 16.77
N ARG A 8 2.72 55.81 16.84
CA ARG A 8 1.81 55.27 17.89
C ARG A 8 0.51 55.01 17.12
N LEU A 9 -0.12 53.85 17.25
CA LEU A 9 -1.59 53.75 17.25
C LEU A 9 -2.02 52.39 17.76
N ALA A 10 -2.93 52.40 18.73
CA ALA A 10 -3.66 51.26 19.23
C ALA A 10 -5.10 51.36 18.74
N ALA A 11 -5.77 50.22 18.56
CA ALA A 11 -7.23 50.15 18.51
C ALA A 11 -7.70 48.81 19.10
N THR A 12 -8.80 48.87 19.83
CA THR A 12 -9.35 47.82 20.71
C THR A 12 -10.76 47.43 20.22
N MET A 13 -11.39 46.43 20.85
CA MET A 13 -12.84 46.08 20.73
C MET A 13 -13.23 45.38 19.40
N LEU A 14 -14.31 44.60 19.25
CA LEU A 14 -15.40 44.04 20.11
C LEU A 14 -15.88 42.72 19.41
N LEU A 15 -16.84 41.87 19.82
CA LEU A 15 -17.85 41.79 20.90
C LEU A 15 -18.08 40.30 21.29
N ALA A 16 -19.10 39.99 22.09
CA ALA A 16 -19.41 38.68 22.64
C ALA A 16 -20.40 37.82 21.81
N LEU A 17 -20.27 36.51 22.03
CA LEU A 17 -21.30 35.45 22.11
C LEU A 17 -22.76 35.84 21.83
N THR A 18 -23.40 35.09 20.92
CA THR A 18 -24.85 34.88 20.91
C THR A 18 -25.18 33.39 21.06
N PHE A 19 -26.00 33.05 22.07
CA PHE A 19 -26.65 31.75 22.15
C PHE A 19 -27.86 31.74 21.21
N SER A 20 -28.09 30.62 20.52
CA SER A 20 -29.37 30.34 19.87
C SER A 20 -29.74 28.86 20.06
N CYS A 21 -30.66 28.61 20.97
CA CYS A 21 -31.33 27.32 21.09
C CYS A 21 -32.58 27.36 20.21
N SER A 22 -32.72 26.41 19.28
CA SER A 22 -33.96 26.21 18.54
C SER A 22 -34.28 24.71 18.49
N SER A 23 -35.41 24.34 19.09
CA SER A 23 -35.87 22.96 19.21
C SER A 23 -36.68 22.58 17.96
N GLY A 24 -36.08 21.81 17.05
CA GLY A 24 -36.79 21.26 15.90
C GLY A 24 -37.62 20.02 16.26
N PRO A 25 -38.84 19.83 15.72
CA PRO A 25 -39.64 18.64 15.96
C PRO A 25 -39.04 17.39 15.28
N SER A 26 -39.17 16.24 15.93
CA SER A 26 -38.69 14.95 15.43
C SER A 26 -39.35 14.56 14.10
N PRO A 27 -38.59 14.15 13.06
CA PRO A 27 -39.19 13.60 11.85
C PRO A 27 -39.92 12.28 12.15
N GLN A 28 -41.11 12.13 11.57
CA GLN A 28 -41.94 10.93 11.74
C GLN A 28 -41.27 9.73 11.06
N SER A 29 -41.22 8.60 11.78
CA SER A 29 -40.78 7.31 11.23
C SER A 29 -41.85 6.74 10.30
N SER A 30 -41.76 7.02 9.00
CA SER A 30 -42.50 6.29 7.98
C SER A 30 -41.95 4.87 7.84
N ALA A 31 -42.80 3.87 8.06
CA ALA A 31 -42.44 2.48 7.81
C ALA A 31 -42.19 2.24 6.31
N PRO A 32 -41.12 1.52 5.92
CA PRO A 32 -40.93 1.14 4.51
C PRO A 32 -42.03 0.18 4.04
N PRO A 33 -42.49 0.27 2.78
CA PRO A 33 -43.36 -0.74 2.19
C PRO A 33 -42.60 -2.08 2.05
N PRO A 34 -43.29 -3.24 2.10
CA PRO A 34 -42.67 -4.53 1.85
C PRO A 34 -42.15 -4.61 0.40
N ALA A 35 -40.91 -5.08 0.24
CA ALA A 35 -40.31 -5.29 -1.06
C ALA A 35 -40.94 -6.51 -1.77
N PRO A 36 -41.11 -6.48 -3.11
CA PRO A 36 -41.68 -7.59 -3.87
C PRO A 36 -40.74 -8.79 -3.92
N GLU A 37 -41.33 -9.98 -4.03
CA GLU A 37 -40.62 -11.25 -4.23
C GLU A 37 -39.72 -11.19 -5.48
N GLN A 38 -38.40 -11.29 -5.27
CA GLN A 38 -37.47 -11.40 -6.40
C GLN A 38 -37.41 -12.85 -6.88
N GLY A 39 -38.03 -13.07 -8.04
CA GLY A 39 -37.98 -14.35 -8.74
C GLY A 39 -36.56 -14.77 -9.11
N LEU A 40 -36.39 -16.09 -9.21
CA LEU A 40 -35.18 -16.75 -9.69
C LEU A 40 -34.79 -16.31 -11.12
N SER A 41 -33.51 -16.52 -11.45
CA SER A 41 -32.86 -16.29 -12.76
C SER A 41 -32.44 -14.83 -12.98
N ARG A 42 -31.15 -14.49 -12.92
CA ARG A 42 -30.15 -14.91 -13.92
C ARG A 42 -28.74 -14.59 -13.42
N VAL A 43 -28.07 -15.57 -12.78
CA VAL A 43 -26.61 -15.46 -12.58
C VAL A 43 -25.97 -15.49 -13.96
N VAL A 44 -25.31 -14.40 -14.32
CA VAL A 44 -24.53 -14.30 -15.55
C VAL A 44 -23.20 -15.00 -15.29
N SER A 45 -23.03 -16.22 -15.80
CA SER A 45 -21.71 -16.80 -16.00
C SER A 45 -20.90 -15.84 -16.87
N GLY A 46 -19.90 -15.18 -16.29
CA GLY A 46 -19.29 -13.99 -16.89
C GLY A 46 -17.89 -13.62 -16.40
N ALA A 47 -17.23 -14.49 -15.64
CA ALA A 47 -15.79 -14.54 -15.44
C ALA A 47 -15.45 -15.89 -14.79
N GLU A 48 -14.29 -16.45 -15.12
CA GLU A 48 -13.70 -17.51 -14.32
C GLU A 48 -13.16 -16.84 -13.05
N ASP A 49 -14.03 -16.76 -12.03
CA ASP A 49 -13.69 -16.24 -10.70
C ASP A 49 -12.60 -17.14 -10.13
N SER A 50 -11.37 -16.68 -10.30
CA SER A 50 -10.17 -17.46 -10.05
C SER A 50 -10.03 -17.59 -8.54
N THR A 51 -10.55 -18.70 -8.04
CA THR A 51 -10.23 -19.31 -6.75
C THR A 51 -8.77 -19.78 -6.74
N ALA A 52 -7.87 -18.85 -7.05
CA ALA A 52 -6.43 -19.04 -6.99
C ALA A 52 -6.09 -19.44 -5.56
N ALA A 53 -5.27 -20.48 -5.43
CA ALA A 53 -4.77 -20.93 -4.14
C ALA A 53 -4.20 -19.74 -3.37
N ILE A 54 -4.61 -19.59 -2.10
CA ILE A 54 -4.01 -18.60 -1.20
C ILE A 54 -2.50 -18.84 -1.22
N PRO A 55 -1.64 -17.82 -1.40
CA PRO A 55 -0.20 -18.05 -1.51
C PRO A 55 0.37 -18.84 -0.32
N GLY A 56 1.05 -19.94 -0.64
CA GLY A 56 1.53 -20.91 0.34
C GLY A 56 0.51 -21.97 0.77
N ALA A 57 -0.68 -22.02 0.19
CA ALA A 57 -1.75 -22.94 0.60
C ALA A 57 -1.37 -24.43 0.45
N PRO A 58 -2.07 -25.33 1.18
CA PRO A 58 -1.83 -26.77 1.14
C PRO A 58 -2.06 -27.41 -0.24
N ASP A 59 -2.90 -26.80 -1.07
CA ASP A 59 -3.34 -27.25 -2.40
C ASP A 59 -2.61 -26.56 -3.57
N ALA A 60 -1.67 -25.66 -3.29
CA ALA A 60 -0.85 -25.01 -4.31
C ALA A 60 -0.10 -26.04 -5.18
N LEU A 61 -0.37 -26.05 -6.48
CA LEU A 61 0.17 -27.02 -7.44
C LEU A 61 1.65 -26.80 -7.76
N TYR A 62 2.12 -25.56 -7.57
CA TYR A 62 3.49 -25.16 -7.86
C TYR A 62 4.15 -24.45 -6.68
N ARG A 63 5.46 -24.22 -6.80
CA ARG A 63 6.26 -23.38 -5.92
C ARG A 63 7.19 -22.52 -6.76
N PHE A 64 7.21 -21.23 -6.48
CA PHE A 64 8.12 -20.28 -7.10
C PHE A 64 9.50 -20.29 -6.42
N ARG A 65 10.55 -20.13 -7.22
CA ARG A 65 11.86 -19.63 -6.77
C ARG A 65 12.11 -18.28 -7.42
N PHE A 66 12.57 -17.33 -6.62
CA PHE A 66 12.91 -15.99 -7.07
C PHE A 66 14.42 -15.78 -7.05
N ARG A 67 14.90 -14.70 -7.70
CA ARG A 67 16.24 -14.13 -7.55
C ARG A 67 16.17 -12.61 -7.62
N GLN A 68 17.02 -11.89 -6.90
CA GLN A 68 17.16 -10.44 -7.08
C GLN A 68 18.13 -10.18 -8.23
N VAL A 69 17.67 -9.50 -9.28
CA VAL A 69 18.46 -9.24 -10.49
C VAL A 69 19.06 -7.82 -10.52
N ASP A 70 18.46 -6.87 -9.81
CA ASP A 70 18.92 -5.50 -9.75
C ASP A 70 18.55 -4.85 -8.39
N PRO A 71 19.51 -4.22 -7.68
CA PRO A 71 20.94 -4.56 -7.74
C PRO A 71 21.12 -6.06 -7.50
N ALA A 72 21.99 -6.74 -8.25
CA ALA A 72 22.12 -8.20 -8.20
C ALA A 72 22.51 -8.70 -6.78
N SER A 73 21.78 -9.69 -6.26
CA SER A 73 22.00 -10.19 -4.89
C SER A 73 21.47 -11.63 -4.69
N ASP A 74 22.35 -12.56 -4.35
CA ASP A 74 21.99 -13.96 -4.06
C ASP A 74 21.29 -14.14 -2.69
N ARG A 75 21.25 -13.09 -1.87
CA ARG A 75 20.71 -13.12 -0.49
C ARG A 75 19.49 -12.24 -0.29
N PHE A 76 18.98 -11.62 -1.36
CA PHE A 76 17.91 -10.63 -1.31
C PHE A 76 18.23 -9.44 -0.38
N THR A 77 19.52 -9.08 -0.27
CA THR A 77 20.00 -7.98 0.57
C THR A 77 20.66 -6.90 -0.26
N PHE A 78 20.42 -5.64 0.13
CA PHE A 78 21.15 -4.46 -0.32
C PHE A 78 21.48 -3.58 0.89
N GLN A 79 22.60 -2.85 0.86
CA GLN A 79 23.01 -1.98 1.96
C GLN A 79 23.92 -0.88 1.43
N ASP A 80 23.72 0.35 1.90
CA ASP A 80 24.62 1.47 1.66
C ASP A 80 25.02 2.17 2.98
N ARG A 81 25.33 3.47 2.91
CA ARG A 81 25.66 4.28 4.09
C ARG A 81 24.42 4.58 4.95
N GLU A 82 23.25 4.71 4.35
CA GLU A 82 22.05 5.29 4.96
C GLU A 82 21.07 4.21 5.40
N LEU A 83 20.84 3.19 4.56
CA LEU A 83 19.84 2.15 4.77
C LEU A 83 20.40 0.73 4.52
N SER A 84 19.76 -0.27 5.13
CA SER A 84 19.87 -1.68 4.74
C SER A 84 18.50 -2.22 4.37
N PHE A 85 18.44 -3.05 3.35
CA PHE A 85 17.23 -3.70 2.87
C PHE A 85 17.43 -5.22 2.87
N TYR A 86 16.39 -5.93 3.26
CA TYR A 86 16.26 -7.38 3.10
C TYR A 86 14.88 -7.67 2.51
N PHE A 87 14.82 -8.45 1.43
CA PHE A 87 13.58 -8.83 0.76
C PHE A 87 13.29 -10.31 0.94
N ARG A 88 11.99 -10.64 1.01
CA ARG A 88 11.46 -12.00 0.92
C ARG A 88 10.33 -11.98 -0.12
N PRO A 89 10.65 -12.12 -1.42
CA PRO A 89 9.63 -12.22 -2.44
C PRO A 89 8.81 -13.51 -2.26
N ALA A 90 7.49 -13.40 -2.37
CA ALA A 90 6.54 -14.48 -2.19
C ALA A 90 5.41 -14.39 -3.24
N PRO A 91 4.57 -15.43 -3.40
CA PRO A 91 3.52 -15.42 -4.42
C PRO A 91 2.37 -14.44 -4.11
N ASP A 92 2.17 -14.07 -2.84
CA ASP A 92 1.22 -13.04 -2.36
C ASP A 92 1.73 -11.62 -2.57
N ALA A 93 2.96 -11.34 -2.12
CA ALA A 93 3.50 -9.99 -2.04
C ALA A 93 5.04 -9.99 -2.03
N LEU A 94 5.63 -8.82 -2.26
CA LEU A 94 7.04 -8.58 -1.96
C LEU A 94 7.18 -8.12 -0.51
N HIS A 95 7.51 -9.03 0.40
CA HIS A 95 7.83 -8.64 1.78
C HIS A 95 9.24 -8.06 1.87
N PHE A 96 9.44 -7.12 2.79
CA PHE A 96 10.75 -6.53 3.05
C PHE A 96 10.93 -6.10 4.50
N GLN A 97 12.19 -5.94 4.88
CA GLN A 97 12.64 -5.28 6.09
C GLN A 97 13.64 -4.19 5.71
N ILE A 98 13.45 -2.98 6.25
CA ILE A 98 14.35 -1.84 6.10
C ILE A 98 14.98 -1.55 7.47
N GLU A 99 16.30 -1.37 7.51
CA GLU A 99 17.03 -0.88 8.68
C GLU A 99 17.54 0.53 8.42
N ASN A 100 17.15 1.47 9.27
CA ASN A 100 17.70 2.82 9.25
C ASN A 100 19.07 2.82 9.96
N ARG A 101 20.13 3.10 9.21
CA ARG A 101 21.51 3.07 9.72
C ARG A 101 21.98 4.42 10.27
N GLN A 102 21.11 5.45 10.24
CA GLN A 102 21.40 6.80 10.74
C GLN A 102 20.91 7.00 12.17
N ASP A 103 21.43 8.02 12.86
CA ASP A 103 20.97 8.49 14.18
C ASP A 103 19.63 9.26 14.11
N ARG A 104 19.16 9.56 12.91
CA ARG A 104 17.99 10.41 12.59
C ARG A 104 16.89 9.59 11.92
N PRO A 105 15.61 10.00 12.06
CA PRO A 105 14.52 9.35 11.35
C PRO A 105 14.66 9.51 9.83
N VAL A 106 14.21 8.49 9.12
CA VAL A 106 13.92 8.54 7.68
C VAL A 106 12.42 8.33 7.47
N TYR A 107 11.90 8.73 6.32
CA TYR A 107 10.48 8.57 5.98
C TYR A 107 10.36 7.83 4.66
N ILE A 108 9.53 6.79 4.60
CA ILE A 108 9.11 6.14 3.36
C ILE A 108 7.96 6.97 2.78
N GLN A 109 8.06 7.37 1.51
CA GLN A 109 7.06 8.17 0.81
C GLN A 109 6.19 7.26 -0.07
N TRP A 110 5.15 6.68 0.51
CA TRP A 110 4.32 5.67 -0.18
C TRP A 110 3.63 6.22 -1.43
N ASP A 111 3.12 7.46 -1.40
CA ASP A 111 2.49 8.10 -2.56
C ASP A 111 3.45 8.36 -3.74
N ARG A 112 4.76 8.28 -3.51
CA ARG A 112 5.81 8.40 -4.53
C ARG A 112 6.46 7.07 -4.88
N SER A 113 6.13 6.00 -4.15
CA SER A 113 6.68 4.68 -4.36
C SER A 113 5.82 3.90 -5.36
N THR A 114 6.46 3.10 -6.21
CA THR A 114 5.79 2.36 -7.29
C THR A 114 6.07 0.87 -7.20
N PHE A 115 5.18 0.08 -7.78
CA PHE A 115 5.37 -1.36 -8.01
C PHE A 115 5.31 -1.61 -9.52
N THR A 116 6.23 -2.46 -10.02
CA THR A 116 6.18 -3.02 -11.38
C THR A 116 5.81 -4.49 -11.27
N ASP A 117 4.68 -4.89 -11.84
CA ASP A 117 4.17 -6.26 -11.78
C ASP A 117 4.86 -7.21 -12.79
N ALA A 118 4.45 -8.48 -12.78
CA ALA A 118 5.02 -9.50 -13.65
C ALA A 118 4.59 -9.41 -15.13
N ASP A 119 3.59 -8.59 -15.45
CA ASP A 119 3.20 -8.24 -16.83
C ASP A 119 3.91 -6.96 -17.31
N GLY A 120 4.66 -6.28 -16.43
CA GLY A 120 5.38 -5.04 -16.70
C GLY A 120 4.55 -3.77 -16.44
N ASN A 121 3.32 -3.90 -15.93
CA ASN A 121 2.51 -2.75 -15.54
C ASN A 121 3.18 -2.06 -14.35
N THR A 122 3.24 -0.73 -14.35
CA THR A 122 3.83 0.04 -13.25
C THR A 122 2.83 1.05 -12.72
N GLY A 123 2.61 1.04 -11.41
CA GLY A 123 1.62 1.89 -10.75
C GLY A 123 1.96 2.15 -9.28
N LYS A 124 1.01 2.79 -8.56
CA LYS A 124 1.11 2.93 -7.10
C LYS A 124 1.18 1.54 -6.44
N LEU A 125 1.91 1.45 -5.33
CA LEU A 125 1.91 0.27 -4.48
C LEU A 125 0.89 0.39 -3.34
N ALA A 126 0.41 -0.75 -2.85
CA ALA A 126 -0.24 -0.93 -1.57
C ALA A 126 0.71 -1.65 -0.59
N HIS A 127 0.55 -1.37 0.70
CA HIS A 127 1.32 -1.95 1.81
C HIS A 127 0.38 -2.27 3.00
N SER A 128 0.90 -2.66 4.17
CA SER A 128 0.10 -3.17 5.31
C SER A 128 -1.08 -2.32 5.76
N THR A 129 -1.04 -0.99 5.58
CA THR A 129 -2.16 -0.10 5.97
C THR A 129 -3.05 0.33 4.83
N THR A 130 -2.78 -0.09 3.59
CA THR A 130 -3.58 0.30 2.42
C THR A 130 -4.80 -0.60 2.29
N THR A 131 -5.99 -0.02 2.36
CA THR A 131 -7.26 -0.73 2.16
C THR A 131 -7.83 -0.45 0.76
N TRP A 132 -8.78 -1.28 0.33
CA TRP A 132 -9.57 -1.03 -0.87
C TRP A 132 -10.29 0.32 -0.77
N ASP A 133 -10.97 0.60 0.33
CA ASP A 133 -11.75 1.83 0.50
C ASP A 133 -10.89 3.10 0.48
N ASP A 134 -9.64 3.00 0.96
CA ASP A 134 -8.69 4.12 1.01
C ASP A 134 -7.79 4.22 -0.23
N ARG A 135 -7.91 3.32 -1.23
CA ARG A 135 -6.99 3.23 -2.39
C ARG A 135 -6.86 4.52 -3.22
N PHE A 136 -7.85 5.41 -3.20
CA PHE A 136 -7.81 6.70 -3.90
C PHE A 136 -7.33 7.87 -3.03
N ARG A 137 -7.04 7.64 -1.75
CA ARG A 137 -6.53 8.66 -0.82
C ARG A 137 -5.01 8.78 -0.90
N ALA A 138 -4.49 9.83 -0.27
CA ALA A 138 -3.05 9.97 -0.05
C ALA A 138 -2.57 8.93 0.97
N GLN A 139 -1.43 8.29 0.70
CA GLN A 139 -0.81 7.31 1.60
C GLN A 139 0.22 8.03 2.48
N ALA A 140 -0.01 8.03 3.80
CA ALA A 140 0.78 8.82 4.75
C ALA A 140 2.21 8.28 4.91
N ASP A 141 3.20 9.16 4.78
CA ASP A 141 4.62 8.83 4.94
C ASP A 141 4.90 8.07 6.25
N THR A 142 5.62 6.95 6.15
CA THR A 142 5.95 6.11 7.31
C THR A 142 7.35 6.40 7.84
N GLN A 143 7.43 6.80 9.11
CA GLN A 143 8.68 7.12 9.78
C GLN A 143 9.39 5.85 10.28
N ILE A 144 10.66 5.67 9.90
CA ILE A 144 11.56 4.69 10.52
C ILE A 144 12.51 5.46 11.46
N PRO A 145 12.42 5.29 12.79
CA PRO A 145 13.32 5.96 13.73
C PRO A 145 14.80 5.60 13.49
N GLY A 146 15.71 6.45 13.99
CA GLY A 146 17.15 6.19 13.88
C GLY A 146 17.54 4.87 14.55
N LEU A 147 18.42 4.11 13.88
CA LEU A 147 18.93 2.80 14.34
C LEU A 147 17.84 1.73 14.55
N GLN A 148 16.65 1.89 13.97
CA GLN A 148 15.54 0.94 14.06
C GLN A 148 15.27 0.20 12.74
N ARG A 149 14.51 -0.89 12.86
CA ARG A 149 14.02 -1.70 11.73
C ARG A 149 12.52 -1.51 11.54
N TYR A 150 12.10 -1.56 10.29
CA TYR A 150 10.71 -1.56 9.85
C TYR A 150 10.50 -2.78 8.95
N SER A 151 9.33 -3.41 9.01
CA SER A 151 8.97 -4.56 8.16
C SER A 151 7.56 -4.37 7.62
N ASP A 152 7.37 -4.63 6.33
CA ASP A 152 6.09 -4.53 5.64
C ASP A 152 6.12 -5.42 4.37
N TYR A 153 5.10 -5.30 3.53
CA TYR A 153 5.03 -5.85 2.19
C TYR A 153 4.61 -4.79 1.17
N ALA A 154 4.87 -5.06 -0.10
CA ALA A 154 4.38 -4.27 -1.21
C ALA A 154 3.75 -5.17 -2.28
N LEU A 155 2.70 -4.66 -2.91
CA LEU A 155 2.02 -5.24 -4.08
C LEU A 155 1.38 -4.09 -4.90
N PRO A 156 1.01 -4.27 -6.18
CA PRO A 156 0.33 -3.24 -6.96
C PRO A 156 -1.00 -2.83 -6.30
N LEU A 157 -1.26 -1.53 -6.17
CA LEU A 157 -2.47 -1.00 -5.52
C LEU A 157 -3.77 -1.55 -6.13
N GLU A 158 -3.76 -1.78 -7.43
CA GLU A 158 -4.86 -2.37 -8.21
C GLU A 158 -5.08 -3.87 -7.97
N TYR A 159 -4.22 -4.55 -7.21
CA TYR A 159 -4.40 -5.95 -6.82
C TYR A 159 -5.27 -6.06 -5.56
N LEU A 160 -5.48 -4.98 -4.79
CA LEU A 160 -6.49 -4.95 -3.73
C LEU A 160 -7.87 -5.28 -4.30
N LEU A 161 -8.67 -6.02 -3.53
CA LEU A 161 -10.04 -6.40 -3.88
C LEU A 161 -11.02 -5.85 -2.84
N ASP A 162 -12.27 -5.69 -3.24
CA ASP A 162 -13.35 -5.32 -2.33
C ASP A 162 -13.56 -6.44 -1.30
N PRO A 163 -13.44 -6.19 0.01
CA PRO A 163 -13.62 -7.22 1.03
C PRO A 163 -15.08 -7.65 1.19
N ALA A 164 -16.04 -7.03 0.50
CA ALA A 164 -17.48 -7.36 0.52
C ALA A 164 -18.09 -7.40 1.94
N GLY A 165 -17.62 -6.49 2.81
CA GLY A 165 -18.01 -6.43 4.23
C GLY A 165 -17.18 -7.33 5.17
N GLY A 166 -16.20 -8.08 4.65
CA GLY A 166 -15.21 -8.80 5.44
C GLY A 166 -14.26 -7.86 6.20
N ALA A 167 -13.79 -8.30 7.37
CA ALA A 167 -12.89 -7.51 8.21
C ALA A 167 -11.41 -7.53 7.77
N ALA A 168 -11.03 -8.45 6.90
CA ALA A 168 -9.68 -8.58 6.37
C ALA A 168 -9.60 -8.01 4.95
N GLN A 169 -8.58 -7.19 4.68
CA GLN A 169 -8.27 -6.78 3.32
C GLN A 169 -7.80 -7.98 2.50
N ILE A 170 -8.43 -8.21 1.35
CA ILE A 170 -8.06 -9.27 0.40
C ILE A 170 -7.43 -8.67 -0.86
N HIS A 171 -6.61 -9.46 -1.56
CA HIS A 171 -5.94 -9.02 -2.78
C HIS A 171 -5.66 -10.21 -3.71
N ARG A 172 -5.41 -9.92 -4.99
CA ARG A 172 -4.89 -10.87 -5.97
C ARG A 172 -3.43 -11.25 -5.62
N PRO A 173 -2.99 -12.49 -5.84
CA PRO A 173 -1.58 -12.85 -5.72
C PRO A 173 -0.74 -12.17 -6.81
N LEU A 174 0.53 -11.87 -6.52
CA LEU A 174 1.51 -11.50 -7.54
C LEU A 174 1.76 -12.66 -8.52
N PHE A 175 1.73 -13.89 -8.02
CA PHE A 175 2.03 -15.11 -8.76
C PHE A 175 1.04 -16.22 -8.36
N PRO A 176 0.00 -16.50 -9.16
CA PRO A 176 -0.89 -17.64 -8.94
C PRO A 176 -0.10 -18.96 -8.90
N GLU A 177 -0.33 -19.79 -7.87
CA GLU A 177 0.29 -21.13 -7.72
C GLU A 177 -0.51 -22.25 -8.42
N ASP A 178 -1.32 -21.90 -9.43
CA ASP A 178 -2.21 -22.78 -10.20
C ASP A 178 -1.58 -23.28 -11.53
N HIS A 179 -2.38 -23.87 -12.43
CA HIS A 179 -1.93 -24.36 -13.73
C HIS A 179 -1.26 -23.31 -14.64
N ASN A 180 -1.49 -22.01 -14.41
CA ASN A 180 -0.88 -20.91 -15.14
C ASN A 180 0.51 -20.53 -14.59
N ALA A 181 0.89 -21.01 -13.40
CA ALA A 181 2.17 -20.70 -12.75
C ALA A 181 3.41 -20.79 -13.68
N PRO A 182 3.56 -21.82 -14.56
CA PRO A 182 4.70 -21.91 -15.47
C PRO A 182 4.87 -20.71 -16.42
N THR A 183 3.79 -19.99 -16.75
CA THR A 183 3.80 -18.81 -17.65
C THR A 183 4.52 -17.58 -17.05
N TYR A 184 4.79 -17.61 -15.74
CA TYR A 184 5.55 -16.58 -15.03
C TYR A 184 7.07 -16.86 -15.02
N THR A 185 7.53 -17.97 -15.61
CA THR A 185 8.98 -18.27 -15.70
C THR A 185 9.74 -17.14 -16.40
N ASP A 186 10.91 -16.79 -15.87
CA ASP A 186 11.77 -15.68 -16.31
C ASP A 186 11.17 -14.26 -16.25
N ARG A 187 9.92 -14.10 -15.81
CA ARG A 187 9.30 -12.78 -15.65
C ARG A 187 9.90 -11.98 -14.50
N THR A 188 9.96 -10.67 -14.68
CA THR A 188 10.51 -9.70 -13.73
C THR A 188 9.43 -8.85 -13.10
N PHE A 189 9.63 -8.47 -11.85
CA PHE A 189 8.78 -7.57 -11.07
C PHE A 189 9.67 -6.77 -10.11
N GLY A 190 9.17 -5.69 -9.52
CA GLY A 190 9.99 -4.85 -8.67
C GLY A 190 9.25 -3.72 -7.96
N VAL A 191 10.02 -2.95 -7.20
CA VAL A 191 9.57 -1.73 -6.52
C VAL A 191 10.57 -0.61 -6.70
N GLU A 192 10.06 0.62 -6.84
CA GLU A 192 10.82 1.83 -6.53
C GLU A 192 10.29 2.39 -5.20
N LEU A 193 11.12 2.36 -4.16
CA LEU A 193 10.79 2.91 -2.85
C LEU A 193 11.38 4.32 -2.74
N ALA A 194 10.52 5.32 -2.61
CA ALA A 194 10.90 6.71 -2.41
C ALA A 194 11.02 7.03 -0.91
N PHE A 195 12.05 7.81 -0.54
CA PHE A 195 12.35 8.18 0.84
C PHE A 195 12.68 9.66 1.00
N LEU A 196 12.48 10.18 2.22
CA LEU A 196 13.20 11.35 2.71
C LEU A 196 14.26 10.90 3.73
N VAL A 197 15.53 11.05 3.37
CA VAL A 197 16.67 10.79 4.25
C VAL A 197 17.35 12.12 4.56
N ASN A 198 17.47 12.48 5.84
CA ASN A 198 18.03 13.78 6.26
C ASN A 198 17.38 15.00 5.57
N GLY A 199 16.07 14.92 5.26
CA GLY A 199 15.32 15.94 4.55
C GLY A 199 15.57 16.01 3.04
N ARG A 200 16.31 15.06 2.46
CA ARG A 200 16.59 14.96 1.02
C ARG A 200 15.83 13.78 0.40
N PRO A 201 15.23 13.93 -0.79
CA PRO A 201 14.67 12.81 -1.53
C PRO A 201 15.74 11.79 -1.93
N ALA A 202 15.43 10.51 -1.81
CA ALA A 202 16.20 9.39 -2.33
C ALA A 202 15.24 8.30 -2.86
N SER A 203 15.58 7.67 -3.99
CA SER A 203 14.84 6.52 -4.52
C SER A 203 15.71 5.27 -4.49
N TYR A 204 15.13 4.13 -4.14
CA TYR A 204 15.79 2.83 -4.17
C TYR A 204 14.96 1.86 -5.01
N THR A 205 15.53 1.40 -6.13
CA THR A 205 14.86 0.49 -7.07
C THR A 205 15.36 -0.93 -6.87
N PHE A 206 14.44 -1.89 -6.85
CA PHE A 206 14.75 -3.31 -6.70
C PHE A 206 13.95 -4.15 -7.68
N HIS A 207 14.63 -4.95 -8.51
CA HIS A 207 14.01 -5.89 -9.42
C HIS A 207 14.35 -7.33 -9.05
N PHE A 208 13.33 -8.17 -9.14
CA PHE A 208 13.37 -9.60 -8.91
C PHE A 208 12.93 -10.34 -10.17
N ARG A 209 13.31 -11.60 -10.30
CA ARG A 209 12.87 -12.49 -11.37
C ARG A 209 12.38 -13.81 -10.81
N VAL A 210 11.33 -14.36 -11.39
CA VAL A 210 10.98 -15.78 -11.24
C VAL A 210 12.09 -16.63 -11.89
N ALA A 211 12.93 -17.24 -11.07
CA ALA A 211 14.07 -18.04 -11.50
C ALA A 211 13.65 -19.46 -11.93
N SER A 212 12.60 -20.02 -11.30
CA SER A 212 12.00 -21.29 -11.71
C SER A 212 10.62 -21.47 -11.09
N VAL A 213 9.74 -22.19 -11.78
CA VAL A 213 8.47 -22.69 -11.25
C VAL A 213 8.55 -24.20 -11.13
N ILE A 214 8.25 -24.76 -9.96
CA ILE A 214 8.50 -26.16 -9.62
C ILE A 214 7.16 -26.80 -9.19
N PRO A 215 6.69 -27.90 -9.81
CA PRO A 215 5.53 -28.64 -9.33
C PRO A 215 5.72 -29.11 -7.87
N ARG A 216 4.65 -29.15 -7.07
CA ARG A 216 4.67 -29.70 -5.70
C ARG A 216 4.43 -31.22 -5.67
#